data_AF-A0A2M8TWV5-F1
#
_entry.id   AF-A0A2M8TWV5-F1
#
_cell.length_a   1.000
_cell.length_b   1.000
_cell.length_c   1.000
_cell.angle_alpha   90.00
_cell.angle_beta   90.00
_cell.angle_gamma   90.00
#
_symmetry.space_group_name_H-M   'P 1'
#
loop_
_entity.id
_entity.type
_entity.pdbx_description
1 polymer ?
#
loop_
_entity_poly.entity_id
_entity_poly.type
_entity_poly.pdbx_seq_one_letter_code
_entity_poly.pdbx_strand_id
1 'polypeptide(L)' 'MEIQEYRQLILNELLARKNAKGEPVIDEKTAKDLLNELTDEELEEGMLFNEPADVADIIIQSK' A
#
# COMPACT_ATOMS: atom_id res chain seq x y z
N MET A 1 -6.90 3.35 14.52
CA MET A 1 -7.31 3.12 13.14
C MET A 1 -7.77 1.68 13.04
N GLU A 2 -8.85 1.40 12.32
CA GLU A 2 -9.27 0.01 12.09
C GLU A 2 -8.45 -0.61 10.95
N ILE A 3 -8.26 -1.93 10.94
CA ILE A 3 -7.42 -2.60 9.94
C ILE A 3 -7.91 -2.36 8.50
N GLN A 4 -9.22 -2.29 8.29
CA GLN A 4 -9.82 -2.01 6.99
C GLN A 4 -9.58 -0.57 6.53
N GLU A 5 -9.54 0.38 7.47
CA GLU A 5 -9.20 1.78 7.21
C GLU A 5 -7.71 1.88 6.83
N TYR A 6 -6.83 1.21 7.57
CA TYR A 6 -5.40 1.17 7.28
C TYR A 6 -5.09 0.58 5.90
N ARG A 7 -5.71 -0.57 5.57
CA ARG A 7 -5.63 -1.20 4.26
C ARG A 7 -6.08 -0.24 3.15
N GLN A 8 -7.19 0.46 3.35
CA GLN A 8 -7.68 1.43 2.37
C GLN A 8 -6.73 2.63 2.20
N LEU A 9 -6.10 3.11 3.29
CA LEU A 9 -5.13 4.19 3.21
C LEU A 9 -3.86 3.76 2.45
N ILE A 10 -3.35 2.54 2.69
CA ILE A 10 -2.23 1.99 1.92
C ILE A 10 -2.58 1.93 0.43
N LEU A 11 -3.79 1.47 0.09
CA LEU A 11 -4.25 1.43 -1.30
C LEU A 11 -4.29 2.84 -1.90
N ASN A 12 -4.82 3.84 -1.19
CA ASN A 12 -4.86 5.22 -1.68
C ASN A 12 -3.44 5.76 -1.96
N GLU A 13 -2.51 5.48 -1.05
CA GLU A 13 -1.10 5.83 -1.17
C GLU A 13 -0.45 5.16 -2.40
N LEU A 14 -0.72 3.87 -2.65
CA LEU A 14 -0.25 3.17 -3.84
C LEU A 14 -0.74 3.84 -5.13
N LEU A 15 -2.03 4.19 -5.20
CA LEU A 15 -2.64 4.79 -6.40
C LEU A 15 -2.25 6.26 -6.62
N ALA A 16 -1.84 6.96 -5.56
CA ALA A 16 -1.39 8.34 -5.65
C ALA A 16 0.04 8.47 -6.21
N ARG A 17 0.85 7.40 -6.12
CA ARG A 17 2.26 7.43 -6.53
C ARG A 17 2.42 7.57 -8.04
N LYS A 18 3.31 8.49 -8.41
CA LYS A 18 3.63 8.81 -9.79
C LYS A 18 5.13 8.73 -10.04
N ASN A 19 5.50 8.28 -11.23
CA ASN A 19 6.89 8.30 -11.69
C ASN A 19 7.34 9.73 -12.03
N ALA A 20 8.60 9.90 -12.43
CA ALA A 20 9.17 11.20 -12.81
C ALA A 20 8.45 11.90 -14.00
N LYS A 21 7.63 11.17 -14.76
CA LYS A 21 6.81 11.70 -15.86
C LYS A 21 5.39 12.07 -15.41
N GLY A 22 5.05 11.87 -14.14
CA GLY A 22 3.71 12.12 -13.60
C GLY A 22 2.70 11.00 -13.89
N GLU A 23 3.14 9.85 -14.41
CA GLU A 23 2.29 8.70 -14.70
C GLU A 23 2.18 7.80 -13.45
N PRO A 24 1.02 7.15 -13.20
CA PRO A 24 0.88 6.19 -12.10
C PRO A 24 1.97 5.12 -12.13
N VAL A 25 2.55 4.81 -10.97
CA VAL A 25 3.59 3.76 -10.85
C VAL A 25 2.99 2.35 -10.93
N ILE A 26 1.73 2.22 -10.53
CA ILE A 26 0.99 0.96 -10.43
C ILE A 26 -0.48 1.20 -10.79
N ASP A 27 -1.12 0.23 -11.44
CA ASP A 27 -2.56 0.26 -11.71
C ASP A 27 -3.35 -0.29 -10.51
N GLU A 28 -4.65 0.04 -10.46
CA GLU A 28 -5.51 -0.32 -9.34
C GLU A 28 -5.65 -1.83 -9.13
N LYS A 29 -5.68 -2.61 -10.20
CA LYS A 29 -5.81 -4.07 -10.08
C LYS A 29 -4.54 -4.64 -9.43
N THR A 30 -3.38 -4.29 -9.97
CA THR A 30 -2.10 -4.78 -9.43
C THR A 30 -1.87 -4.30 -7.99
N ALA A 31 -2.26 -3.07 -7.65
CA ALA A 31 -2.15 -2.56 -6.28
C ALA A 31 -3.00 -3.36 -5.29
N LYS A 32 -4.25 -3.70 -5.67
CA LYS A 32 -5.13 -4.53 -4.84
C LYS A 32 -4.61 -5.96 -4.74
N ASP A 33 -4.13 -6.53 -5.84
CA ASP A 33 -3.60 -7.90 -5.86
C ASP A 33 -2.41 -8.01 -4.89
N LEU A 34 -1.42 -7.10 -4.97
CA LEU A 34 -0.27 -7.08 -4.04
C LEU A 34 -0.68 -6.81 -2.59
N LEU A 35 -1.59 -5.87 -2.35
CA LEU A 35 -2.04 -5.57 -0.99
C LEU A 35 -2.81 -6.75 -0.36
N ASN A 36 -3.52 -7.54 -1.18
CA ASN A 36 -4.23 -8.74 -0.73
C ASN A 36 -3.30 -9.93 -0.44
N GLU A 37 -2.03 -9.87 -0.83
CA GLU A 37 -1.02 -10.85 -0.40
C GLU A 37 -0.67 -10.70 1.08
N LEU A 38 -0.90 -9.50 1.65
CA LEU A 38 -0.70 -9.22 3.08
C LEU A 38 -1.94 -9.61 3.88
N THR A 39 -1.73 -10.44 4.89
CA THR A 39 -2.73 -10.84 5.87
C THR A 39 -3.09 -9.67 6.80
N ASP A 40 -4.24 -9.78 7.47
CA ASP A 40 -4.65 -8.76 8.44
C ASP A 40 -3.67 -8.69 9.64
N GLU A 41 -3.09 -9.81 10.08
CA GLU A 41 -2.10 -9.85 11.16
C GLU A 41 -0.80 -9.11 10.77
N GLU A 42 -0.28 -9.34 9.56
CA GLU A 42 0.90 -8.62 9.05
C GLU A 42 0.65 -7.12 8.91
N LEU A 43 -0.56 -6.72 8.51
CA LEU A 43 -0.94 -5.32 8.43
C LEU A 43 -1.14 -4.69 9.81
N GLU A 44 -1.67 -5.43 10.79
CA GLU A 44 -1.78 -4.97 12.18
C GLU A 44 -0.39 -4.74 12.80
N GLU A 45 0.54 -5.68 12.61
CA GLU A 45 1.93 -5.51 13.03
C GLU A 45 2.59 -4.33 12.31
N GLY A 46 2.39 -4.22 11.00
CA GLY A 46 2.89 -3.12 10.19
C GLY A 46 2.40 -1.76 10.67
N MET A 47 1.12 -1.66 11.05
CA MET A 47 0.48 -0.42 11.53
C MET A 47 1.09 0.11 12.83
N LEU A 48 1.68 -0.75 13.67
CA LEU A 48 2.31 -0.32 14.92
C LEU A 48 3.61 0.46 14.69
N PHE A 49 4.26 0.28 13.53
CA PHE A 49 5.60 0.79 13.26
C PHE A 49 5.73 1.62 11.99
N ASN A 50 4.74 1.59 11.11
CA ASN A 50 4.80 2.21 9.79
C ASN A 50 3.55 3.05 9.53
N GLU A 51 3.71 4.15 8.79
CA GLU A 51 2.58 4.87 8.22
C GLU A 51 2.10 4.16 6.93
N PRO A 52 0.84 4.37 6.49
CA PRO A 52 0.34 3.77 5.25
C PRO A 52 1.22 4.07 4.03
N ALA A 53 1.82 5.26 4.00
CA ALA A 53 2.74 5.66 2.95
C ALA A 53 4.01 4.80 2.95
N ASP A 54 4.61 4.52 4.12
CA ASP A 54 5.84 3.72 4.20
C ASP A 54 5.60 2.29 3.68
N VAL A 55 4.47 1.68 4.06
CA VAL A 55 4.09 0.34 3.58
C VAL A 55 3.88 0.33 2.07
N ALA A 56 3.23 1.36 1.53
CA ALA A 56 3.03 1.47 0.10
C ALA A 56 4.36 1.63 -0.69
N ASP A 57 5.38 2.27 -0.11
CA ASP A 57 6.74 2.29 -0.69
C ASP A 57 7.38 0.91 -0.68
N ILE A 58 7.27 0.17 0.43
CA ILE A 58 7.79 -1.20 0.55
C ILE A 58 7.15 -2.13 -0.50
N ILE A 59 5.82 -2.05 -0.68
CA ILE A 59 5.09 -2.85 -1.68
C ILE A 59 5.62 -2.56 -3.09
N ILE A 60 5.85 -1.30 -3.44
CA ILE A 60 6.37 -0.93 -4.77
C ILE A 60 7.81 -1.37 -4.97
N GLN A 61 8.64 -1.31 -3.94
CA GLN A 61 10.04 -1.76 -4.01
C GLN A 61 10.17 -3.28 -4.09
N SER A 62 9.17 -4.02 -3.62
CA SER A 62 9.16 -5.49 -3.62
C SER A 62 8.69 -6.10 -4.95
N LYS A 63 8.26 -5.27 -5.90
CA LYS A 63 7.93 -5.65 -7.28
C LYS A 63 9.17 -5.73 -8.16
#